data_AF-A0A4Q3FSH8-F1
#
_entry.id   AF-A0A4Q3FSH8-F1
#
_cell.length_a   1.000
_cell.length_b   1.000
_cell.length_c   1.000
_cell.angle_alpha   90.00
_cell.angle_beta   90.00
_cell.angle_gamma   90.00
#
_symmetry.space_group_name_H-M   'P 1'
#
loop_
_entity.id
_entity.type
_entity.pdbx_description
1 polymer ?
#
loop_
_entity_poly.entity_id
_entity_poly.type
_entity_poly.pdbx_seq_one_letter_code
_entity_poly.pdbx_strand_id
1 'polypeptide(L)' 'MAENTSRDEAQQAGDRLAAEHSGGDPFAAAFRHTRMPMIVTDPQQRDNPIIFSNAAFSSLTGYPIEELVGRNCRILQG' A
#
# COMPACT_ATOMS: atom_id res chain seq x y z
N MET A 1 9.27 4.17 19.67
CA MET A 1 10.35 3.51 18.91
C MET A 1 9.86 2.32 18.09
N ALA A 2 8.91 1.50 18.56
CA ALA A 2 8.40 0.35 17.80
C ALA A 2 7.53 0.70 16.56
N GLU A 3 6.87 1.86 16.55
CA GLU A 3 5.90 2.24 15.50
C GLU A 3 6.58 2.61 14.16
N ASN A 4 7.77 3.20 14.21
CA ASN A 4 8.56 3.52 13.02
C ASN A 4 9.04 2.27 12.29
N THR A 5 9.46 1.23 13.01
CA THR A 5 9.97 -0.02 12.42
C THR A 5 8.91 -0.72 11.57
N SER A 6 7.67 -0.79 12.05
CA SER A 6 6.55 -1.41 11.32
C SER A 6 6.17 -0.66 10.04
N ARG A 7 6.35 0.66 9.99
CA ARG A 7 6.08 1.45 8.77
C ARG A 7 7.18 1.29 7.73
N ASP A 8 8.43 1.20 8.18
CA ASP A 8 9.58 0.97 7.30
C ASP A 8 9.50 -0.41 6.63
N GLU A 9 9.07 -1.45 7.36
CA GLU A 9 8.85 -2.80 6.80
C GLU A 9 7.77 -2.81 5.70
N ALA A 10 6.65 -2.13 5.94
CA ALA A 10 5.56 -2.05 4.97
C ALA A 10 5.98 -1.28 3.71
N GLN A 11 6.74 -0.20 3.87
CA GLN A 11 7.28 0.57 2.75
C GLN A 11 8.24 -0.28 1.93
N GLN A 12 9.16 -1.02 2.58
CA GLN A 12 10.09 -1.92 1.88
C GLN A 12 9.37 -3.07 1.16
N ALA A 13 8.29 -3.61 1.74
CA ALA A 13 7.45 -4.60 1.07
C ALA A 13 6.74 -4.01 -0.16
N GLY A 14 6.22 -2.80 -0.06
CA GLY A 14 5.62 -2.06 -1.18
C GLY A 14 6.63 -1.74 -2.30
N ASP A 15 7.84 -1.33 -1.91
CA ASP A 15 8.91 -1.04 -2.85
C ASP A 15 9.37 -2.32 -3.57
N ARG A 16 9.44 -3.45 -2.86
CA ARG A 16 9.70 -4.76 -3.49
C ARG A 16 8.59 -5.19 -4.42
N LEU A 17 7.32 -5.03 -4.02
CA LEU A 17 6.18 -5.27 -4.91
C LEU A 17 6.29 -4.40 -6.18
N ALA A 18 6.71 -3.14 -6.06
CA ALA A 18 6.93 -2.27 -7.22
C ALA A 18 8.21 -2.63 -8.02
N ALA A 19 9.26 -3.09 -7.35
CA ALA A 19 10.57 -3.39 -7.92
C ALA A 19 10.63 -4.76 -8.61
N GLU A 20 9.96 -5.78 -8.07
CA GLU A 20 9.75 -7.10 -8.69
C GLU A 20 9.09 -6.97 -10.08
N HIS A 21 8.43 -5.84 -10.33
CA HIS A 21 7.71 -5.48 -11.55
C HIS A 21 8.44 -4.40 -12.39
N SER A 22 9.73 -4.14 -12.15
CA SER A 22 10.46 -3.03 -12.81
C SER A 22 11.00 -3.39 -14.20
N GLY A 23 10.34 -2.85 -15.22
CA GLY A 23 10.80 -2.85 -16.62
C GLY A 23 9.73 -3.24 -17.63
N GLY A 24 8.50 -2.74 -17.49
CA GLY A 24 7.40 -3.04 -18.43
C GLY A 24 6.38 -4.06 -17.94
N ASP A 25 6.29 -4.27 -16.62
CA ASP A 25 5.32 -5.21 -16.09
C ASP A 25 3.88 -4.67 -16.23
N PRO A 26 3.03 -5.33 -17.04
CA PRO A 26 1.67 -4.91 -17.26
C PRO A 26 0.83 -4.92 -15.98
N PHE A 27 1.22 -5.68 -14.95
CA PHE A 27 0.46 -5.87 -13.73
C PHE A 27 0.58 -4.66 -12.78
N ALA A 28 1.80 -4.21 -12.51
CA ALA A 28 2.02 -3.00 -11.71
C ALA A 28 1.51 -1.74 -12.42
N ALA A 29 1.68 -1.68 -13.74
CA ALA A 29 1.12 -0.60 -14.56
C ALA A 29 -0.42 -0.61 -14.52
N ALA A 30 -1.06 -1.77 -14.70
CA ALA A 30 -2.51 -1.91 -14.63
C ALA A 30 -3.05 -1.48 -13.27
N PHE A 31 -2.39 -1.86 -12.17
CA PHE A 31 -2.85 -1.46 -10.85
C PHE A 31 -2.76 0.04 -10.57
N ARG A 32 -1.72 0.69 -11.10
CA ARG A 32 -1.55 2.15 -10.98
C ARG A 32 -2.49 2.94 -11.89
N HIS A 33 -2.84 2.40 -13.06
CA HIS A 33 -3.62 3.12 -14.08
C HIS A 33 -5.12 2.83 -14.06
N THR A 34 -5.54 1.75 -13.41
CA THR A 34 -6.98 1.51 -13.25
C THR A 34 -7.63 2.59 -12.38
N ARG A 35 -8.87 2.93 -12.73
CA ARG A 35 -9.72 3.82 -11.94
C ARG A 35 -10.39 3.11 -10.76
N MET A 36 -10.16 1.80 -10.60
CA MET A 36 -10.67 1.05 -9.46
C MET A 36 -9.82 1.33 -8.21
N PRO A 37 -10.41 1.74 -7.08
CA PRO A 37 -9.73 1.83 -5.79
C PRO A 37 -9.15 0.48 -5.36
N MET A 38 -7.85 0.42 -5.09
CA MET A 38 -7.17 -0.82 -4.68
C MET A 38 -6.06 -0.57 -3.66
N ILE A 39 -5.89 -1.57 -2.80
CA ILE A 39 -4.78 -1.70 -1.85
C ILE A 39 -4.21 -3.11 -1.90
N VAL A 40 -2.95 -3.26 -1.47
CA VAL A 40 -2.34 -4.55 -1.15
C VAL A 40 -1.89 -4.50 0.31
N THR A 41 -2.12 -5.58 1.04
CA THR A 41 -1.70 -5.74 2.43
C THR A 41 -0.79 -6.95 2.59
N ASP A 42 0.02 -6.98 3.64
CA ASP A 42 0.91 -8.09 3.93
C ASP A 42 0.57 -8.78 5.26
N PRO A 43 -0.06 -9.97 5.24
CA PRO A 43 -0.44 -10.68 6.46
C PRO A 43 0.75 -11.30 7.21
N GLN A 44 1.95 -11.34 6.61
CA GLN A 44 3.16 -11.81 7.29
C GLN A 44 3.74 -10.74 8.22
N GLN A 45 3.39 -9.48 7.99
CA GLN A 45 3.75 -8.37 8.87
C GLN A 45 2.74 -8.22 10.01
N ARG A 46 3.21 -7.68 11.13
CA ARG A 46 2.38 -7.45 12.32
C ARG A 46 1.20 -6.55 11.96
N ASP A 47 0.00 -7.01 12.29
CA ASP A 47 -1.27 -6.29 12.08
C ASP A 47 -1.68 -6.11 10.61
N ASN A 48 -1.16 -6.93 9.67
CA ASN A 48 -1.56 -6.93 8.26
C ASN A 48 -1.61 -5.51 7.63
N PRO A 49 -0.49 -4.78 7.62
CA PRO A 49 -0.44 -3.41 7.15
C PRO A 49 -0.67 -3.32 5.65
N ILE A 50 -1.18 -2.17 5.20
CA ILE A 50 -1.21 -1.77 3.80
C ILE A 50 0.24 -1.54 3.34
N ILE A 51 0.65 -2.24 2.28
CA ILE A 51 1.98 -2.11 1.66
C ILE A 51 1.91 -1.38 0.32
N PHE A 52 0.71 -1.24 -0.27
CA PHE A 52 0.48 -0.47 -1.49
C PHE A 52 -0.93 0.09 -1.52
N SER A 53 -1.08 1.30 -2.05
CA SER A 53 -2.35 1.93 -2.37
C SER A 53 -2.23 2.67 -3.70
N ASN A 54 -3.24 2.56 -4.57
CA ASN A 54 -3.26 3.36 -5.79
C ASN A 54 -3.91 4.74 -5.58
N ALA A 55 -3.72 5.63 -6.56
CA ALA A 55 -4.26 6.99 -6.49
C ALA A 55 -5.80 7.02 -6.44
N ALA A 56 -6.47 6.04 -7.05
CA ALA A 56 -7.93 5.93 -7.02
C ALA A 56 -8.45 5.66 -5.60
N PHE A 57 -7.74 4.86 -4.80
CA PHE A 57 -8.10 4.59 -3.41
C PHE A 57 -7.91 5.79 -2.49
N SER A 58 -6.80 6.51 -2.63
CA SER A 58 -6.61 7.78 -1.92
C SER A 58 -7.67 8.81 -2.31
N SER A 59 -8.04 8.88 -3.58
CA SER A 59 -9.11 9.77 -4.06
C SER A 59 -10.49 9.39 -3.51
N LEU A 60 -10.79 8.09 -3.39
CA LEU A 60 -12.05 7.61 -2.82
C LEU A 60 -12.16 7.91 -1.32
N THR A 61 -11.09 7.63 -0.57
CA THR A 61 -11.12 7.66 0.90
C THR A 61 -10.75 9.02 1.49
N GLY A 62 -10.06 9.87 0.72
CA GLY A 62 -9.52 11.15 1.19
C GLY A 62 -8.21 11.03 1.97
N TYR A 63 -7.73 9.81 2.26
CA TYR A 63 -6.46 9.61 2.95
C TYR A 63 -5.28 9.68 1.98
N PRO A 64 -4.25 10.46 2.29
CA PRO A 64 -3.01 10.47 1.50
C PRO A 64 -2.29 9.12 1.65
N ILE A 65 -1.55 8.70 0.63
CA ILE A 65 -0.88 7.37 0.59
C ILE A 65 0.05 7.19 1.80
N GLU A 66 0.70 8.26 2.22
CA GLU A 66 1.59 8.31 3.37
C GLU A 66 0.84 7.96 4.66
N GLU A 67 -0.43 8.32 4.79
CA GLU A 67 -1.24 7.96 5.95
C GLU A 67 -1.85 6.55 5.85
N LEU A 68 -1.78 5.91 4.68
CA LEU A 68 -2.29 4.55 4.45
C LEU A 68 -1.21 3.49 4.66
N VAL A 69 -0.05 3.66 4.01
CA VAL A 69 1.04 2.66 4.02
C VAL A 69 1.60 2.48 5.42
N GLY A 70 1.72 1.22 5.84
CA GLY A 70 2.15 0.82 7.19
C GLY A 70 1.03 0.75 8.22
N ARG A 71 -0.23 1.04 7.85
CA ARG A 71 -1.37 0.91 8.76
C ARG A 71 -2.30 -0.22 8.33
N ASN A 72 -2.98 -0.81 9.30
CA ASN A 72 -4.07 -1.72 9.01
C ASN A 72 -5.26 -0.95 8.41
N CYS A 73 -5.96 -1.57 7.46
CA CYS A 73 -7.09 -0.95 6.74
C CYS A 73 -8.28 -0.56 7.65
N ARG A 74 -8.33 -1.03 8.91
CA ARG A 74 -9.37 -0.63 9.89
C ARG A 74 -9.43 0.86 10.19
N ILE A 75 -8.44 1.65 9.76
CA ILE A 75 -8.47 3.12 9.84
C ILE A 75 -9.68 3.73 9.12
N LEU A 76 -10.31 2.98 8.21
CA LEU A 76 -11.52 3.37 7.52
C LEU A 76 -12.81 3.11 8.31
N GLN A 77 -12.74 2.42 9.46
CA GLN A 77 -13.89 2.05 10.29
C GLN A 77 -14.18 3.06 11.40
N GLY A 78 -14.02 4.37 11.12
CA GLY A 78 -14.16 5.46 12.11
C GLY A 78 -15.29 5.29 13.12
#